data_AF-Q4RP86-F1
#
_entry.id   AF-Q4RP86-F1
#
_cell.length_a   1.000
_cell.length_b   1.000
_cell.length_c   1.000
_cell.angle_alpha   90.00
_cell.angle_beta   90.00
_cell.angle_gamma   90.00
#
_symmetry.space_group_name_H-M   'P 1'
#
loop_
_entity.id
_entity.type
_entity.pdbx_description
1 polymer ?
#
loop_
_entity_poly.entity_id
_entity_poly.type
_entity_poly.pdbx_seq_one_letter_code
_entity_poly.pdbx_strand_id
1 'polypeptide(L)'
;QRGIPIGQFCKDFNEKTKELKEGIPLPIKIHVKPDRTYDLKIGQPTVSYFLKQAAGIAKGAGKTGHETAGVVSVRAVYEIAQVKAQDECFKMWNSSMETVVKCIIGSARSLGIKVVNDLSADEYRVFLEQREEKLKADAAAAAAATEGSSGKKK
;
A
#
# COMPACT_ATOMS: atom_id res chain seq x y z
N GLN A 1 8.70 -6.48 -26.11
CA GLN A 1 7.92 -7.61 -25.55
C GLN A 1 8.82 -8.84 -25.42
N ARG A 2 8.62 -9.69 -24.40
CA ARG A 2 9.53 -10.81 -24.06
C ARG A 2 9.11 -12.20 -24.58
N GLY A 3 8.02 -12.30 -25.35
CA GLY A 3 7.62 -13.56 -26.02
C GLY A 3 7.21 -14.70 -25.07
N ILE A 4 6.75 -14.37 -23.86
CA ILE A 4 6.39 -15.31 -22.80
C ILE A 4 4.95 -15.84 -23.05
N PRO A 5 4.67 -17.14 -22.83
CA PRO A 5 3.31 -17.67 -22.90
C PRO A 5 2.43 -17.11 -21.76
N ILE A 6 1.58 -16.14 -22.10
CA ILE A 6 0.70 -15.42 -21.15
C ILE A 6 -0.34 -16.37 -20.51
N GLY A 7 -0.87 -17.32 -21.28
CA GLY A 7 -1.85 -18.28 -20.77
C GLY A 7 -1.32 -19.20 -19.67
N GLN A 8 -0.05 -19.60 -19.77
CA GLN A 8 0.61 -20.41 -18.74
C GLN A 8 0.85 -19.57 -17.47
N PHE A 9 1.33 -18.34 -17.66
CA PHE A 9 1.59 -17.40 -16.56
C PHE A 9 0.33 -17.14 -15.70
N CYS A 10 -0.82 -16.88 -16.34
CA CYS A 10 -2.06 -16.62 -15.59
C CYS A 10 -2.50 -17.83 -14.77
N LYS A 11 -2.31 -19.05 -15.28
CA LYS A 11 -2.64 -20.29 -14.55
C LYS A 11 -1.71 -20.47 -13.35
N ASP A 12 -0.40 -20.38 -13.56
CA ASP A 12 0.61 -20.53 -12.51
C ASP A 12 0.45 -19.47 -11.42
N PHE A 13 0.13 -18.23 -11.81
CA PHE A 13 -0.11 -17.14 -10.87
C PHE A 13 -1.36 -17.40 -10.04
N ASN A 14 -2.48 -17.75 -10.67
CA ASN A 14 -3.72 -18.05 -9.96
C ASN A 14 -3.54 -19.24 -9.03
N GLU A 15 -2.85 -20.31 -9.45
CA GLU A 15 -2.54 -21.47 -8.61
C GLU A 15 -1.73 -21.13 -7.36
N LYS A 16 -0.66 -20.34 -7.50
CA LYS A 16 0.16 -19.91 -6.36
C LYS A 16 -0.55 -18.91 -5.44
N THR A 17 -1.60 -18.24 -5.91
CA THR A 17 -2.34 -17.23 -5.14
C THR A 17 -3.69 -17.72 -4.62
N LYS A 18 -4.08 -18.98 -4.88
CA LYS A 18 -5.38 -19.54 -4.43
C LYS A 18 -5.60 -19.44 -2.93
N GLU A 19 -4.53 -19.53 -2.15
CA GLU A 19 -4.59 -19.48 -0.68
C GLU A 19 -4.61 -18.06 -0.12
N LEU A 20 -4.31 -17.06 -0.94
CA LEU A 20 -4.29 -15.65 -0.55
C LEU A 20 -5.65 -15.02 -0.84
N LYS A 21 -6.09 -14.12 0.05
CA LYS A 21 -7.37 -13.41 -0.13
C LYS A 21 -7.35 -12.60 -1.43
N GLU A 22 -8.45 -12.68 -2.17
CA GLU A 22 -8.66 -11.90 -3.38
C GLU A 22 -8.60 -10.39 -3.10
N GLY A 23 -8.04 -9.62 -4.03
CA GLY A 23 -7.94 -8.16 -3.92
C GLY A 23 -6.69 -7.62 -3.22
N ILE A 24 -5.77 -8.48 -2.78
CA ILE A 24 -4.48 -8.05 -2.22
C ILE A 24 -3.48 -7.77 -3.36
N PRO A 25 -2.90 -6.57 -3.47
CA PRO A 25 -1.87 -6.28 -4.46
C PRO A 25 -0.54 -6.94 -4.07
N LEU A 26 -0.13 -7.94 -4.85
CA LEU A 26 1.12 -8.68 -4.66
C LEU A 26 2.17 -8.24 -5.70
N PRO A 27 3.38 -7.85 -5.27
CA PRO A 27 4.48 -7.58 -6.19
C PRO A 27 5.02 -8.90 -6.77
N ILE A 28 5.22 -8.92 -8.08
CA ILE A 28 5.68 -10.09 -8.81
C ILE A 28 7.01 -9.76 -9.49
N LYS A 29 8.01 -10.63 -9.32
CA LYS A 29 9.25 -10.60 -10.08
C LYS A 29 9.26 -11.75 -11.06
N ILE A 30 9.42 -11.41 -12.34
CA ILE A 30 9.47 -12.37 -13.44
C ILE A 30 10.90 -12.37 -13.98
N HIS A 31 11.61 -13.47 -13.80
CA HIS A 31 12.92 -13.67 -14.41
C HIS A 31 12.74 -14.44 -15.71
N VAL A 32 13.08 -13.81 -16.84
CA VAL A 32 12.93 -14.41 -18.17
C VAL A 32 14.29 -14.94 -18.60
N LYS A 33 14.36 -16.24 -18.87
CA LYS A 33 15.55 -16.92 -19.38
C LYS A 33 15.63 -16.80 -20.91
N PRO A 34 16.82 -16.99 -21.51
CA PRO A 34 17.01 -16.86 -22.96
C PRO A 34 16.22 -17.90 -23.79
N ASP A 35 15.86 -19.02 -23.19
CA ASP A 35 15.00 -20.08 -23.75
C ASP A 35 13.50 -19.73 -23.73
N ARG A 36 13.14 -18.49 -23.34
CA ARG A 36 11.75 -18.00 -23.19
C ARG A 36 10.98 -18.65 -22.05
N THR A 37 11.64 -19.42 -21.18
CA THR A 37 11.05 -19.85 -19.91
C THR A 37 11.08 -18.72 -18.90
N TYR A 38 10.20 -18.78 -17.90
CA TYR A 38 10.11 -17.77 -16.85
C TYR A 38 10.14 -18.40 -15.46
N ASP A 39 10.83 -17.75 -14.53
CA ASP A 39 10.69 -18.03 -13.10
C ASP A 39 9.79 -16.97 -12.48
N LEU A 40 8.69 -17.43 -11.87
CA LEU A 40 7.72 -16.59 -11.18
C LEU A 40 8.00 -16.56 -9.68
N LYS A 41 8.41 -15.41 -9.16
CA LYS A 41 8.55 -15.15 -7.73
C LYS A 41 7.49 -14.15 -7.26
N ILE A 42 6.67 -14.57 -6.31
CA ILE A 42 5.62 -13.75 -5.71
C ILE A 42 6.13 -13.25 -4.36
N GLY A 43 6.16 -11.93 -4.19
CA GLY A 43 6.52 -11.29 -2.93
C GLY A 43 5.31 -11.12 -2.01
N GLN A 44 5.61 -10.73 -0.77
CA GLN A 44 4.58 -10.35 0.20
C GLN A 44 3.84 -9.06 -0.24
N PRO A 45 2.61 -8.83 0.25
CA PRO A 45 1.84 -7.63 -0.07
C PRO A 45 2.61 -6.33 0.14
N THR A 46 2.22 -5.30 -0.61
CA THR A 46 2.88 -4.00 -0.51
C THR A 46 2.72 -3.38 0.89
N VAL A 47 3.74 -2.64 1.34
CA VAL A 47 3.68 -1.92 2.63
C VAL A 47 2.53 -0.91 2.65
N SER A 48 2.23 -0.31 1.49
CA SER A 48 1.09 0.59 1.34
C SER A 48 -0.24 -0.11 1.65
N TYR A 49 -0.42 -1.36 1.19
CA TYR A 49 -1.62 -2.13 1.51
C TYR A 49 -1.72 -2.43 3.01
N PHE A 50 -0.65 -2.91 3.64
CA PHE A 50 -0.64 -3.18 5.08
C PHE A 50 -0.92 -1.96 5.93
N LEU A 51 -0.31 -0.82 5.60
CA LEU A 51 -0.53 0.43 6.34
C LEU A 51 -1.94 0.98 6.15
N LYS A 52 -2.52 0.85 4.94
CA LYS A 52 -3.90 1.23 4.68
C LYS A 52 -4.90 0.38 5.46
N GLN A 53 -4.68 -0.93 5.52
CA GLN A 53 -5.51 -1.86 6.31
C GLN A 53 -5.39 -1.58 7.80
N ALA A 54 -4.17 -1.39 8.31
CA ALA A 54 -3.94 -1.06 9.71
C ALA A 54 -4.53 0.30 10.11
N ALA A 55 -4.56 1.26 9.18
CA ALA A 55 -5.14 2.58 9.37
C ALA A 55 -6.59 2.69 8.87
N GLY A 56 -7.27 1.59 8.53
CA GLY A 56 -8.68 1.59 8.12
C GLY A 56 -9.02 2.50 6.92
N ILE A 57 -8.04 2.90 6.09
CA ILE A 57 -8.23 3.88 5.01
C ILE A 57 -8.15 3.25 3.62
N ALA A 58 -9.02 3.67 2.71
CA ALA A 58 -8.97 3.25 1.31
C ALA A 58 -7.94 4.04 0.49
N LYS A 59 -7.82 5.35 0.74
CA LYS A 59 -6.98 6.29 -0.02
C LYS A 59 -6.00 7.00 0.91
N GLY A 60 -4.76 7.17 0.45
CA GLY A 60 -3.74 7.96 1.16
C GLY A 60 -4.02 9.46 1.07
N ALA A 61 -3.15 10.28 1.69
CA ALA A 61 -3.28 11.73 1.65
C ALA A 61 -3.12 12.26 0.22
N GLY A 62 -3.99 13.20 -0.18
CA GLY A 62 -3.85 13.91 -1.46
C GLY A 62 -2.69 14.90 -1.45
N LYS A 63 -2.44 15.53 -0.29
CA LYS A 63 -1.31 16.42 -0.04
C LYS A 63 -0.56 15.96 1.21
N THR A 64 0.39 15.06 1.02
CA THR A 64 1.23 14.52 2.09
C THR A 64 1.92 15.66 2.87
N GLY A 65 1.76 15.69 4.19
CA GLY A 65 2.35 16.71 5.07
C GLY A 65 1.41 17.85 5.46
N HIS A 66 0.41 18.17 4.63
CA HIS A 66 -0.67 19.11 4.98
C HIS A 66 -1.88 18.39 5.57
N GLU A 67 -2.14 17.18 5.08
CA GLU A 67 -3.22 16.32 5.56
C GLU A 67 -2.66 15.06 6.19
N THR A 68 -3.26 14.66 7.31
CA THR A 68 -3.06 13.33 7.89
C THR A 68 -4.19 12.44 7.37
N ALA A 69 -3.84 11.38 6.67
CA ALA A 69 -4.81 10.43 6.11
C ALA A 69 -5.22 9.36 7.14
N GLY A 70 -4.31 8.98 8.04
CA GLY A 70 -4.56 7.94 9.02
C GLY A 70 -3.57 8.00 10.17
N VAL A 71 -3.88 7.28 11.24
CA VAL A 71 -3.01 7.12 12.41
C VAL A 71 -2.78 5.63 12.63
N VAL A 72 -1.53 5.24 12.90
CA VAL A 72 -1.17 3.86 13.23
C VAL A 72 -0.32 3.81 14.49
N SER A 73 -0.46 2.74 15.26
CA SER A 73 0.37 2.52 16.44
C SER A 73 1.74 1.95 16.08
N VAL A 74 2.74 2.21 16.94
CA VAL A 74 4.08 1.59 16.79
C VAL A 74 3.99 0.06 16.83
N ARG A 75 3.06 -0.49 17.62
CA ARG A 75 2.80 -1.95 17.66
C ARG A 75 2.38 -2.51 16.31
N ALA A 76 1.41 -1.87 15.65
CA ALA A 76 0.97 -2.31 14.32
C ALA A 76 2.10 -2.24 13.29
N VAL A 77 2.94 -1.20 13.36
CA VAL A 77 4.13 -1.08 12.50
C VAL A 77 5.09 -2.25 12.73
N TYR A 78 5.31 -2.66 13.98
CA TYR A 78 6.18 -3.79 14.31
C TYR A 78 5.64 -5.13 13.80
N GLU A 79 4.34 -5.37 13.95
CA GLU A 79 3.68 -6.58 13.42
C GLU A 79 3.80 -6.64 11.88
N ILE A 80 3.55 -5.54 11.18
CA ILE A 80 3.74 -5.44 9.73
C ILE A 80 5.20 -5.70 9.36
N ALA A 81 6.13 -5.17 10.15
CA ALA A 81 7.56 -5.34 9.90
C ALA A 81 7.98 -6.81 10.04
N GLN A 82 7.46 -7.56 11.01
CA GLN A 82 7.77 -8.98 11.16
C GLN A 82 7.32 -9.80 9.94
N VAL A 83 6.11 -9.54 9.45
CA VAL A 83 5.58 -10.19 8.25
C VAL A 83 6.44 -9.83 7.04
N LYS A 84 6.78 -8.54 6.89
CA LYS A 84 7.52 -8.06 5.72
C LYS A 84 8.99 -8.46 5.74
N ALA A 85 9.60 -8.68 6.91
CA ALA A 85 10.97 -9.14 7.06
C ALA A 85 11.21 -10.52 6.41
N GLN A 86 10.16 -11.33 6.24
CA GLN A 86 10.24 -12.64 5.58
C GLN A 86 10.39 -12.55 4.05
N ASP A 87 10.20 -11.36 3.47
CA ASP A 87 10.30 -11.15 2.03
C ASP A 87 11.76 -11.28 1.53
N GLU A 88 11.93 -11.75 0.30
CA GLU A 88 13.26 -12.00 -0.29
C GLU A 88 14.15 -10.75 -0.30
N CYS A 89 13.55 -9.57 -0.46
CA CYS A 89 14.29 -8.30 -0.48
C CYS A 89 15.00 -8.03 0.85
N PHE A 90 14.35 -8.31 1.97
CA PHE A 90 14.91 -8.06 3.30
C PHE A 90 15.85 -9.18 3.74
N LYS A 91 15.56 -10.43 3.32
CA LYS A 91 16.45 -11.58 3.50
C LYS A 91 17.80 -11.40 2.81
N MET A 92 17.80 -10.91 1.56
CA MET A 92 19.06 -10.67 0.82
C MET A 92 19.93 -9.58 1.46
N TRP A 93 19.33 -8.57 2.08
CA TRP A 93 20.06 -7.47 2.72
C TRP A 93 20.46 -7.75 4.16
N ASN A 94 20.08 -8.89 4.74
CA ASN A 94 20.31 -9.25 6.14
C ASN A 94 19.99 -8.08 7.10
N SER A 95 18.91 -7.36 6.81
CA SER A 95 18.58 -6.12 7.51
C SER A 95 18.13 -6.41 8.93
N SER A 96 18.65 -5.65 9.90
CA SER A 96 18.16 -5.70 11.28
C SER A 96 16.68 -5.31 11.33
N MET A 97 15.96 -5.84 12.32
CA MET A 97 14.54 -5.56 12.53
C MET A 97 14.26 -4.05 12.63
N GLU A 98 15.17 -3.30 13.26
CA GLU A 98 15.10 -1.84 13.39
C GLU A 98 15.12 -1.14 12.03
N THR A 99 15.93 -1.63 11.09
CA THR A 99 16.02 -1.08 9.74
C THR A 99 14.71 -1.29 8.99
N VAL A 100 14.12 -2.48 9.11
CA VAL A 100 12.81 -2.80 8.50
C VAL A 100 11.71 -1.89 9.05
N VAL A 101 11.68 -1.66 10.37
CA VAL A 101 10.74 -0.74 11.02
C VAL A 101 10.93 0.69 10.50
N LYS A 102 12.17 1.19 10.42
CA LYS A 102 12.47 2.53 9.88
C LYS A 102 11.98 2.70 8.45
N CYS A 103 12.17 1.69 7.59
CA CYS A 103 11.66 1.70 6.22
C CYS A 103 10.13 1.80 6.15
N ILE A 104 9.43 1.09 7.04
CA ILE A 104 7.96 1.10 7.09
C ILE A 104 7.45 2.45 7.63
N ILE A 105 8.10 3.01 8.65
CA ILE A 105 7.80 4.37 9.16
C ILE A 105 7.98 5.41 8.04
N GLY A 106 9.06 5.32 7.26
CA GLY A 106 9.26 6.19 6.10
C GLY A 106 8.13 6.07 5.08
N SER A 107 7.69 4.85 4.81
CA SER A 107 6.56 4.58 3.90
C SER A 107 5.24 5.14 4.43
N ALA A 108 4.99 5.05 5.74
CA ALA A 108 3.82 5.63 6.39
C ALA A 108 3.79 7.15 6.24
N ARG A 109 4.95 7.80 6.44
CA ARG A 109 5.09 9.26 6.25
C ARG A 109 4.77 9.69 4.82
N SER A 110 5.22 8.95 3.81
CA SER A 110 4.91 9.25 2.41
C SER A 110 3.42 9.12 2.06
N LEU A 111 2.69 8.23 2.76
CA LEU A 111 1.24 8.06 2.62
C LEU A 111 0.43 9.09 3.41
N GLY A 112 1.09 9.92 4.23
CA GLY A 112 0.44 10.86 5.14
C GLY A 112 -0.16 10.18 6.37
N ILE A 113 0.37 9.02 6.77
CA ILE A 113 -0.05 8.31 7.97
C ILE A 113 0.87 8.71 9.13
N LYS A 114 0.28 9.13 10.24
CA LYS A 114 1.00 9.49 11.47
C LYS A 114 1.20 8.25 12.34
N VAL A 115 2.43 8.03 12.79
CA VAL A 115 2.74 6.95 13.75
C VAL A 115 2.67 7.52 15.16
N VAL A 116 1.91 6.90 16.04
CA VAL A 116 1.74 7.29 17.45
C VAL A 116 2.06 6.11 18.35
N ASN A 117 2.53 6.37 19.56
CA ASN A 117 2.91 5.32 20.51
C ASN A 117 1.66 4.62 21.08
N ASP A 118 0.74 5.42 21.63
CA ASP A 118 -0.51 4.97 22.24
C ASP A 118 -1.68 5.56 21.45
N LEU A 119 -2.60 4.69 21.00
CA LEU A 119 -3.78 5.08 20.24
C LEU A 119 -5.02 4.65 21.02
N SER A 120 -5.80 5.62 21.50
CA SER A 120 -7.10 5.31 22.10
C SER A 120 -8.15 5.12 21.01
N ALA A 121 -9.07 4.16 21.22
CA ALA A 121 -10.08 3.82 20.23
C ALA A 121 -11.05 4.98 19.95
N ASP A 122 -11.37 5.77 20.98
CA ASP A 122 -12.33 6.87 20.89
C ASP A 122 -11.79 8.05 20.09
N GLU A 123 -10.53 8.43 20.32
CA GLU A 123 -9.86 9.49 19.55
C GLU A 123 -9.76 9.12 18.06
N TYR A 124 -9.52 7.85 17.77
CA TYR A 124 -9.41 7.38 16.41
C TYR A 124 -10.75 7.38 15.67
N ARG A 125 -11.87 7.09 16.36
CA ARG A 125 -13.22 7.20 15.78
C ARG A 125 -13.56 8.63 15.40
N VAL A 126 -13.31 9.57 16.30
CA VAL A 126 -13.52 11.01 16.05
C VAL A 126 -12.67 11.48 14.86
N PHE A 127 -11.42 10.99 14.77
CA PHE A 127 -10.55 11.31 13.64
C PHE A 127 -11.10 10.80 12.30
N LEU A 128 -11.66 9.59 12.26
CA LEU A 128 -12.25 9.03 11.05
C LEU A 128 -13.48 9.84 10.59
N GLU A 129 -14.37 10.22 11.52
CA GLU A 129 -15.55 11.04 11.22
C GLU A 129 -15.13 12.40 10.62
N GLN A 130 -14.18 13.10 11.27
CA GLN A 130 -13.63 14.36 10.76
C GLN A 130 -12.98 14.20 9.38
N ARG A 131 -12.35 13.05 9.10
CA ARG A 131 -11.73 12.79 7.80
C ARG A 131 -12.79 12.51 6.73
N GLU A 132 -13.86 11.80 7.06
CA GLU A 132 -14.96 11.57 6.11
C GLU A 132 -15.62 12.89 5.70
N GLU A 133 -15.85 13.80 6.65
CA GLU A 133 -16.36 15.14 6.35
C GLU A 133 -15.42 15.92 5.43
N LYS A 134 -14.11 15.89 5.71
CA LYS A 134 -13.11 16.52 4.84
C LYS A 134 -13.06 15.91 3.45
N LEU A 135 -13.10 14.58 3.35
CA LEU A 135 -13.11 13.89 2.05
C LEU A 135 -14.36 14.22 1.25
N LYS A 136 -15.52 14.35 1.89
CA LYS A 136 -16.76 14.81 1.24
C LYS A 136 -16.63 16.24 0.73
N ALA A 137 -16.05 17.14 1.53
CA ALA A 137 -15.78 18.53 1.13
C ALA A 137 -14.77 18.60 -0.04
N ASP A 138 -13.68 17.85 0.03
CA ASP A 138 -12.65 17.79 -1.02
C ASP A 138 -13.21 17.18 -2.32
N ALA A 139 -14.08 16.17 -2.21
CA ALA A 139 -14.75 15.58 -3.37
C ALA A 139 -15.73 16.57 -4.02
N ALA A 140 -16.48 17.34 -3.23
CA ALA A 140 -17.35 18.40 -3.74
C ALA A 140 -16.54 19.52 -4.42
N ALA A 141 -15.42 19.93 -3.82
CA ALA A 141 -14.51 20.91 -4.41
C ALA A 141 -13.86 20.40 -5.71
N ALA A 142 -13.47 19.13 -5.76
CA ALA A 142 -12.92 18.50 -6.96
C ALA A 142 -13.96 18.40 -8.08
N ALA A 143 -15.22 18.07 -7.76
CA ALA A 143 -16.32 18.05 -8.72
C ALA A 143 -16.57 19.46 -9.31
N ALA A 144 -16.60 20.49 -8.47
CA ALA A 144 -16.73 21.88 -8.93
C ALA A 144 -15.54 22.33 -9.81
N ALA A 145 -14.32 21.86 -9.52
CA ALA A 145 -13.14 22.17 -10.34
C ALA A 145 -13.15 21.46 -11.70
N THR A 146 -13.72 20.25 -11.80
CA THR A 146 -13.85 19.55 -13.09
C THR A 146 -14.85 20.20 -14.04
N GLU A 147 -15.90 20.87 -13.52
CA GLU A 147 -16.88 21.60 -14.34
C GLU A 147 -16.31 22.89 -14.94
N GLY A 148 -15.37 23.56 -14.26
CA GLY A 148 -14.71 24.78 -14.78
C GLY A 148 -13.72 24.55 -15.94
N SER A 149 -13.27 23.32 -16.15
CA SER A 149 -12.24 22.99 -17.15
C SER A 149 -12.81 22.68 -18.56
N SER A 150 -14.11 22.46 -18.70
CA SER A 150 -14.72 22.10 -19.99
C SER A 150 -15.00 23.30 -20.90
N GLY A 151 -14.93 24.54 -20.39
CA GLY A 151 -15.23 25.78 -21.12
C GLY A 151 -14.07 26.43 -21.89
N LYS A 152 -12.84 25.88 -21.88
CA LYS A 152 -11.64 26.52 -22.45
C LYS A 152 -10.89 25.64 -23.45
N LYS A 153 -11.61 25.08 -24.42
CA LYS A 153 -11.04 24.58 -25.68
C LYS A 153 -12.01 24.91 -26.82
N LYS A 154 -11.86 26.09 -27.40
CA LYS A 154 -12.33 26.42 -28.74
C LYS A 154 -11.29 27.33 -29.40
#